data_AF-A0A3N1P063-F1
#
_entry.id   AF-A0A3N1P063-F1
#
_cell.length_a   1.000
_cell.length_b   1.000
_cell.length_c   1.000
_cell.angle_alpha   90.00
_cell.angle_beta   90.00
_cell.angle_gamma   90.00
#
_symmetry.space_group_name_H-M   'P 1'
#
loop_
_entity.id
_entity.type
_entity.pdbx_description
1 polymer ?
#
loop_
_entity_poly.entity_id
_entity_poly.type
_entity_poly.pdbx_seq_one_letter_code
_entity_poly.pdbx_strand_id
1 'polypeptide(L)'
;MGLQAWFGGSRSRRPAQASDQQRYWEDLLTSLLMMAWFVEARDPYTGGHLWRVSRYAQLMARVAELSEQEVAQIGLGGFLHDLGKISIQDDILRKPGPLDEDEFAVIRTHPEQGARLLAGHPLADLVKPAVLLHHERPDGNGYPKGLRGREIPDIARVVGVADAFDAMTSARPYRQPMSIDRALDVVMAGRGTQFDARWADVLVNLVDKADLEHIQGHSDEGIPLQECPMCGPTLVVMRHHRSADPIYCRSCSGEFLVLRENGSIQVVPTGNRGDANKLEPEADEALIVDVVRETVRNLSFIRA
;
A
#
# COMPACT_ATOMS: atom_id res chain seq x y z
N MET A 1 31.80 -47.74 10.43
CA MET A 1 30.83 -47.73 9.32
C MET A 1 29.75 -46.70 9.66
N GLY A 2 29.55 -45.53 9.06
CA GLY A 2 30.19 -44.76 8.00
C GLY A 2 29.31 -43.49 7.80
N LEU A 3 29.80 -42.33 8.26
CA LEU A 3 29.11 -41.01 8.28
C LEU A 3 29.29 -40.26 6.94
N GLN A 4 28.80 -40.79 5.82
CA GLN A 4 29.14 -40.25 4.48
C GLN A 4 27.99 -40.21 3.46
N ALA A 5 26.77 -39.81 3.86
CA ALA A 5 25.63 -39.77 2.92
C ALA A 5 24.79 -38.48 2.94
N TRP A 6 25.36 -37.32 3.31
CA TRP A 6 24.61 -36.04 3.30
C TRP A 6 25.19 -34.95 2.38
N PHE A 7 26.34 -35.19 1.74
CA PHE A 7 26.92 -34.25 0.78
C PHE A 7 27.43 -35.01 -0.45
N GLY A 8 26.63 -35.06 -1.51
CA GLY A 8 26.99 -35.84 -2.69
C GLY A 8 25.95 -35.77 -3.79
N GLY A 9 25.67 -34.56 -4.27
CA GLY A 9 24.85 -34.37 -5.45
C GLY A 9 25.07 -32.98 -6.02
N SER A 10 26.17 -32.81 -6.77
CA SER A 10 26.26 -31.70 -7.73
C SER A 10 25.20 -31.94 -8.80
N ARG A 11 23.95 -31.56 -8.50
CA ARG A 11 22.94 -31.38 -9.53
C ARG A 11 23.49 -30.27 -10.41
N SER A 12 23.88 -30.62 -11.64
CA SER A 12 24.05 -29.61 -12.67
C SER A 12 22.77 -28.78 -12.66
N ARG A 13 22.86 -27.51 -12.26
CA ARG A 13 21.74 -26.59 -12.38
C ARG A 13 21.46 -26.51 -13.87
N ARG A 14 20.40 -27.18 -14.32
CA ARG A 14 19.84 -26.91 -15.64
C ARG A 14 19.64 -25.39 -15.71
N PRO A 15 20.05 -24.71 -16.80
CA PRO A 15 19.68 -23.32 -16.97
C PRO A 15 18.16 -23.21 -16.84
N ALA A 16 17.70 -22.35 -15.95
CA ALA A 16 16.28 -22.08 -15.77
C ALA A 16 15.71 -21.66 -17.13
N GLN A 17 14.58 -22.23 -17.54
CA GLN A 17 13.89 -21.76 -18.74
C GLN A 17 13.35 -20.35 -18.47
N ALA A 18 13.16 -19.51 -19.49
CA ALA A 18 12.63 -18.15 -19.30
C ALA A 18 11.31 -18.12 -18.50
N SER A 19 10.47 -19.15 -18.65
CA SER A 19 9.24 -19.34 -17.85
C SER A 19 9.49 -19.64 -16.37
N ASP A 20 10.60 -20.31 -16.04
CA ASP A 20 10.97 -20.64 -14.66
C ASP A 20 11.50 -19.39 -13.93
N GLN A 21 12.25 -18.55 -14.65
CA GLN A 21 12.77 -17.29 -14.11
C GLN A 21 11.66 -16.26 -13.89
N GLN A 22 10.73 -16.13 -14.83
CA GLN A 22 9.57 -15.26 -14.65
C GLN A 22 8.73 -15.72 -13.44
N ARG A 23 8.44 -17.02 -13.34
CA ARG A 23 7.71 -17.58 -12.19
C ARG A 23 8.40 -17.31 -10.87
N TYR A 24 9.74 -17.45 -10.80
CA TYR A 24 10.51 -17.14 -9.60
C TYR A 24 10.29 -15.69 -9.13
N TRP A 25 10.31 -14.73 -10.04
CA TRP A 25 10.07 -13.33 -9.69
C TRP A 25 8.61 -13.05 -9.33
N GLU A 26 7.65 -13.68 -10.02
CA GLU A 26 6.23 -13.63 -9.68
C GLU A 26 5.98 -14.15 -8.26
N ASP A 27 6.59 -15.27 -7.87
CA ASP A 27 6.45 -15.84 -6.53
C ASP A 27 7.06 -14.93 -5.45
N LEU A 28 8.23 -14.33 -5.73
CA LEU A 28 8.86 -13.37 -4.82
C LEU A 28 8.00 -12.11 -4.63
N LEU A 29 7.48 -11.53 -5.73
CA LEU A 29 6.60 -10.37 -5.68
C LEU A 29 5.32 -10.70 -4.93
N THR A 30 4.70 -11.84 -5.23
CA THR A 30 3.48 -12.32 -4.55
C THR A 30 3.72 -12.40 -3.04
N SER A 31 4.86 -12.97 -2.61
CA SER A 31 5.17 -13.08 -1.17
C SER A 31 5.29 -11.73 -0.46
N LEU A 32 5.94 -10.74 -1.10
CA LEU A 32 6.07 -9.39 -0.54
C LEU A 32 4.74 -8.64 -0.48
N LEU A 33 3.95 -8.72 -1.55
CA LEU A 33 2.66 -8.05 -1.65
C LEU A 33 1.63 -8.65 -0.69
N MET A 34 1.63 -9.97 -0.51
CA MET A 34 0.80 -10.63 0.51
C MET A 34 1.18 -10.16 1.91
N MET A 35 2.48 -10.07 2.22
CA MET A 35 2.94 -9.59 3.52
C MET A 35 2.51 -8.15 3.77
N ALA A 36 2.65 -7.26 2.79
CA ALA A 36 2.18 -5.88 2.90
C ALA A 36 0.66 -5.81 3.11
N TRP A 37 -0.11 -6.61 2.36
CA TRP A 37 -1.56 -6.69 2.53
C TRP A 37 -1.95 -7.12 3.95
N PHE A 38 -1.26 -8.12 4.53
CA PHE A 38 -1.52 -8.52 5.92
C PHE A 38 -1.12 -7.44 6.94
N VAL A 39 -0.14 -6.60 6.62
CA VAL A 39 0.20 -5.43 7.44
C VAL A 39 -0.92 -4.38 7.38
N GLU A 40 -1.45 -4.07 6.19
CA GLU A 40 -2.63 -3.20 6.04
C GLU A 40 -3.82 -3.78 6.80
N ALA A 41 -4.05 -5.09 6.70
CA ALA A 41 -5.18 -5.78 7.32
C ALA A 41 -5.27 -5.64 8.85
N ARG A 42 -4.15 -5.35 9.53
CA ARG A 42 -4.10 -5.10 10.98
C ARG A 42 -4.65 -3.73 11.37
N ASP A 43 -4.60 -2.76 10.48
CA ASP A 43 -5.17 -1.42 10.69
C ASP A 43 -6.59 -1.38 10.06
N PRO A 44 -7.65 -1.30 10.88
CA PRO A 44 -9.01 -1.37 10.38
C PRO A 44 -9.43 -0.14 9.54
N TYR A 45 -8.62 0.92 9.49
CA TYR A 45 -8.93 2.15 8.75
C TYR A 45 -8.20 2.27 7.41
N THR A 46 -7.25 1.39 7.11
CA THR A 46 -6.40 1.51 5.92
C THR A 46 -6.85 0.66 4.75
N GLY A 47 -8.02 0.00 4.78
CA GLY A 47 -8.47 -0.85 3.66
C GLY A 47 -8.28 -0.20 2.29
N GLY A 48 -7.45 -0.82 1.43
CA GLY A 48 -7.16 -0.34 0.08
C GLY A 48 -6.16 0.82 -0.03
N HIS A 49 -5.59 1.27 1.06
CA HIS A 49 -4.57 2.32 1.12
C HIS A 49 -3.33 1.97 0.29
N LEU A 50 -2.84 0.72 0.39
CA LEU A 50 -1.69 0.27 -0.39
C LEU A 50 -1.94 0.41 -1.90
N TRP A 51 -3.17 0.08 -2.34
CA TRP A 51 -3.58 0.24 -3.72
C TRP A 51 -3.66 1.71 -4.12
N ARG A 52 -4.34 2.56 -3.33
CA ARG A 52 -4.50 3.99 -3.65
C ARG A 52 -3.16 4.71 -3.73
N VAL A 53 -2.26 4.52 -2.75
CA VAL A 53 -0.92 5.13 -2.76
C VAL A 53 -0.11 4.65 -3.98
N SER A 54 -0.16 3.36 -4.30
CA SER A 54 0.47 2.82 -5.52
C SER A 54 -0.07 3.50 -6.78
N ARG A 55 -1.40 3.62 -6.92
CA ARG A 55 -2.03 4.21 -8.11
C ARG A 55 -1.76 5.70 -8.25
N TYR A 56 -1.86 6.48 -7.17
CA TYR A 56 -1.49 7.89 -7.20
C TYR A 56 -0.02 8.08 -7.60
N ALA A 57 0.89 7.28 -7.02
CA ALA A 57 2.31 7.38 -7.33
C ALA A 57 2.61 7.03 -8.80
N GLN A 58 1.94 6.00 -9.35
CA GLN A 58 2.04 5.64 -10.77
C GLN A 58 1.49 6.74 -11.68
N LEU A 59 0.31 7.29 -11.36
CA LEU A 59 -0.32 8.36 -12.13
C LEU A 59 0.61 9.57 -12.22
N MET A 60 1.14 10.02 -11.07
CA MET A 60 2.10 11.12 -11.00
C MET A 60 3.37 10.82 -11.81
N ALA A 61 3.91 9.60 -11.71
CA ALA A 61 5.10 9.19 -12.46
C ALA A 61 4.88 9.21 -13.98
N ARG A 62 3.70 8.76 -14.45
CA ARG A 62 3.32 8.78 -15.88
C ARG A 62 3.17 10.20 -16.41
N VAL A 63 2.52 11.08 -15.67
CA VAL A 63 2.35 12.51 -16.01
C VAL A 63 3.71 13.21 -16.06
N ALA A 64 4.64 12.80 -15.20
CA ALA A 64 6.02 13.27 -15.21
C ALA A 64 6.91 12.61 -16.29
N GLU A 65 6.31 11.86 -17.23
CA GLU A 65 6.95 11.20 -18.37
C GLU A 65 8.10 10.25 -17.99
N LEU A 66 8.01 9.62 -16.82
CA LEU A 66 8.94 8.55 -16.44
C LEU A 66 8.71 7.28 -17.28
N SER A 67 9.74 6.46 -17.41
CA SER A 67 9.63 5.19 -18.13
C SER A 67 8.68 4.21 -17.43
N GLU A 68 8.07 3.28 -18.17
CA GLU A 68 7.19 2.25 -17.58
C GLU A 68 7.88 1.42 -16.49
N GLN A 69 9.21 1.24 -16.60
CA GLN A 69 10.01 0.56 -15.58
C GLN A 69 10.07 1.38 -14.27
N GLU A 70 10.31 2.69 -14.36
CA GLU A 70 10.29 3.60 -13.21
C GLU A 70 8.89 3.70 -12.61
N VAL A 71 7.85 3.80 -13.44
CA VAL A 71 6.44 3.81 -13.01
C VAL A 71 6.10 2.54 -12.24
N ALA A 72 6.48 1.36 -12.74
CA ALA A 72 6.26 0.09 -12.07
C ALA A 72 7.01 0.00 -10.74
N GLN A 73 8.27 0.46 -10.70
CA GLN A 73 9.06 0.51 -9.48
C GLN A 73 8.43 1.44 -8.43
N ILE A 74 7.95 2.61 -8.86
CA ILE A 74 7.29 3.61 -8.00
C ILE A 74 5.97 3.07 -7.45
N GLY A 75 5.14 2.43 -8.28
CA GLY A 75 3.92 1.78 -7.84
C GLY A 75 4.19 0.69 -6.80
N LEU A 76 5.20 -0.15 -7.04
CA LEU A 76 5.62 -1.16 -6.07
C LEU A 76 6.12 -0.53 -4.76
N GLY A 77 6.85 0.59 -4.85
CA GLY A 77 7.25 1.39 -3.69
C GLY A 77 6.05 1.91 -2.90
N GLY A 78 5.04 2.43 -3.57
CA GLY A 78 3.79 2.88 -2.95
C GLY A 78 3.02 1.74 -2.27
N PHE A 79 2.97 0.55 -2.88
CA PHE A 79 2.30 -0.61 -2.28
C PHE A 79 3.03 -1.15 -1.05
N LEU A 80 4.36 -1.02 -0.98
CA LEU A 80 5.18 -1.63 0.07
C LEU A 80 5.68 -0.64 1.15
N HIS A 81 5.45 0.67 0.99
CA HIS A 81 6.08 1.72 1.81
C HIS A 81 5.92 1.49 3.33
N ASP A 82 4.76 0.98 3.72
CA ASP A 82 4.34 0.80 5.10
C ASP A 82 4.65 -0.58 5.71
N LEU A 83 5.39 -1.42 4.99
CA LEU A 83 5.65 -2.82 5.39
C LEU A 83 6.22 -2.96 6.82
N GLY A 84 6.97 -1.95 7.29
CA GLY A 84 7.52 -1.93 8.63
C GLY A 84 6.48 -1.78 9.75
N LYS A 85 5.23 -1.41 9.46
CA LYS A 85 4.15 -1.35 10.45
C LYS A 85 3.87 -2.70 11.11
N ILE A 86 4.36 -3.80 10.53
CA ILE A 86 4.37 -5.13 11.18
C ILE A 86 4.97 -5.09 12.60
N SER A 87 5.94 -4.22 12.84
CA SER A 87 6.67 -4.11 14.11
C SER A 87 6.01 -3.19 15.14
N ILE A 88 4.94 -2.48 14.76
CA ILE A 88 4.22 -1.56 15.64
C ILE A 88 3.19 -2.35 16.45
N GLN A 89 3.06 -2.01 17.74
CA GLN A 89 2.09 -2.64 18.64
C GLN A 89 0.66 -2.25 18.26
N ASP A 90 -0.28 -3.18 18.43
CA ASP A 90 -1.68 -3.01 18.01
C ASP A 90 -2.40 -1.88 18.76
N ASP A 91 -2.08 -1.65 20.03
CA ASP A 91 -2.66 -0.59 20.86
C ASP A 91 -2.28 0.82 20.37
N ILE A 92 -1.05 0.98 19.85
CA ILE A 92 -0.60 2.21 19.18
C ILE A 92 -1.18 2.28 17.77
N LEU A 93 -1.03 1.22 16.97
CA LEU A 93 -1.44 1.22 15.55
C LEU A 93 -2.94 1.44 15.39
N ARG A 94 -3.75 0.91 16.30
CA ARG A 94 -5.22 0.92 16.22
C ARG A 94 -5.86 1.92 17.19
N LYS A 95 -5.08 2.84 17.76
CA LYS A 95 -5.59 3.81 18.76
C LYS A 95 -6.75 4.62 18.17
N PRO A 96 -7.95 4.63 18.80
CA PRO A 96 -9.10 5.38 18.32
C PRO A 96 -9.01 6.85 18.75
N GLY A 97 -7.93 7.53 18.38
CA GLY A 97 -7.65 8.90 18.79
C GLY A 97 -6.26 9.39 18.36
N PRO A 98 -5.90 10.64 18.70
CA PRO A 98 -4.56 11.13 18.44
C PRO A 98 -3.51 10.35 19.24
N LEU A 99 -2.35 10.18 18.63
CA LEU A 99 -1.15 9.65 19.28
C LEU A 99 -0.50 10.75 20.13
N ASP A 100 0.04 10.38 21.28
CA ASP A 100 0.96 11.25 22.00
C ASP A 100 2.37 11.23 21.38
N GLU A 101 3.30 11.99 21.95
CA GLU A 101 4.66 12.13 21.40
C GLU A 101 5.46 10.82 21.42
N ASP A 102 5.30 10.01 22.47
CA ASP A 102 6.02 8.74 22.64
C ASP A 102 5.45 7.68 21.69
N GLU A 103 4.12 7.59 21.59
CA GLU A 103 3.44 6.73 20.62
C GLU A 103 3.78 7.11 19.18
N PHE A 104 3.83 8.41 18.88
CA PHE A 104 4.24 8.89 17.56
C PHE A 104 5.71 8.56 17.28
N ALA A 105 6.60 8.67 18.27
CA ALA A 105 7.99 8.25 18.14
C ALA A 105 8.12 6.76 17.80
N VAL A 106 7.26 5.90 18.37
CA VAL A 106 7.19 4.47 17.99
C VAL A 106 6.75 4.30 16.53
N ILE A 107 5.70 4.99 16.09
CA ILE A 107 5.24 4.93 14.68
C ILE A 107 6.34 5.36 13.71
N ARG A 108 7.12 6.40 14.04
CA ARG A 108 8.25 6.90 13.21
C ARG A 108 9.37 5.88 13.01
N THR A 109 9.38 4.77 13.75
CA THR A 109 10.38 3.71 13.55
C THR A 109 10.07 2.80 12.37
N HIS A 110 8.81 2.73 11.90
CA HIS A 110 8.41 1.75 10.89
C HIS A 110 9.21 1.83 9.57
N PRO A 111 9.70 2.99 9.07
CA PRO A 111 10.49 3.00 7.84
C PRO A 111 11.80 2.22 7.98
N GLU A 112 12.48 2.38 9.13
CA GLU A 112 13.69 1.61 9.41
C GLU A 112 13.41 0.13 9.63
N GLN A 113 12.29 -0.20 10.28
CA GLN A 113 11.89 -1.60 10.49
C GLN A 113 11.54 -2.29 9.19
N GLY A 114 10.84 -1.61 8.27
CA GLY A 114 10.56 -2.12 6.93
C GLY A 114 11.84 -2.33 6.12
N ALA A 115 12.78 -1.40 6.18
CA ALA A 115 14.07 -1.55 5.53
C ALA A 115 14.91 -2.71 6.10
N ARG A 116 14.81 -2.99 7.41
CA ARG A 116 15.42 -4.16 8.05
C ARG A 116 14.73 -5.46 7.61
N LEU A 117 13.40 -5.46 7.51
CA LEU A 117 12.64 -6.62 7.07
C LEU A 117 13.00 -7.01 5.62
N LEU A 118 13.20 -6.01 4.76
CA LEU A 118 13.65 -6.24 3.38
C LEU A 118 15.12 -6.64 3.27
N ALA A 119 15.92 -6.57 4.35
CA ALA A 119 17.35 -6.83 4.26
C ALA A 119 17.62 -8.28 3.80
N GLY A 120 18.36 -8.41 2.69
CA GLY A 120 18.67 -9.71 2.07
C GLY A 120 17.59 -10.26 1.15
N HIS A 121 16.46 -9.57 0.98
CA HIS A 121 15.45 -9.95 -0.01
C HIS A 121 15.94 -9.61 -1.43
N PRO A 122 15.78 -10.49 -2.44
CA PRO A 122 16.27 -10.22 -3.81
C PRO A 122 15.68 -8.97 -4.48
N LEU A 123 14.47 -8.58 -4.07
CA LEU A 123 13.77 -7.39 -4.57
C LEU A 123 13.98 -6.13 -3.69
N ALA A 124 14.82 -6.19 -2.66
CA ALA A 124 14.95 -5.11 -1.69
C ALA A 124 15.32 -3.76 -2.33
N ASP A 125 16.31 -3.76 -3.22
CA ASP A 125 16.84 -2.52 -3.81
C ASP A 125 15.82 -1.79 -4.69
N LEU A 126 14.80 -2.49 -5.18
CA LEU A 126 13.73 -1.89 -5.98
C LEU A 126 12.86 -0.94 -5.13
N VAL A 127 12.65 -1.26 -3.85
CA VAL A 127 11.57 -0.65 -3.05
C VAL A 127 12.08 -0.05 -1.74
N LYS A 128 13.26 -0.47 -1.26
CA LYS A 128 13.85 0.00 -0.01
C LYS A 128 13.93 1.52 0.10
N PRO A 129 14.24 2.30 -0.96
CA PRO A 129 14.19 3.75 -0.86
C PRO A 129 12.79 4.29 -0.51
N ALA A 130 11.72 3.74 -1.09
CA ALA A 130 10.34 4.11 -0.75
C ALA A 130 10.03 3.77 0.71
N VAL A 131 10.30 2.51 1.11
CA VAL A 131 10.02 2.02 2.46
C VAL A 131 10.78 2.82 3.52
N LEU A 132 12.05 3.11 3.29
CA LEU A 132 12.90 3.77 4.28
C LEU A 132 12.69 5.30 4.35
N LEU A 133 12.37 5.95 3.22
CA LEU A 133 12.52 7.40 3.07
C LEU A 133 11.24 8.13 2.65
N HIS A 134 10.08 7.47 2.53
CA HIS A 134 8.84 8.15 2.11
C HIS A 134 8.36 9.24 3.09
N HIS A 135 8.85 9.24 4.33
CA HIS A 135 8.61 10.29 5.32
C HIS A 135 9.74 11.34 5.42
N GLU A 136 10.74 11.27 4.54
CA GLU A 136 11.70 12.36 4.40
C GLU A 136 11.04 13.59 3.77
N ARG A 137 11.45 14.77 4.22
CA ARG A 137 10.91 16.05 3.74
C ARG A 137 12.03 16.84 3.08
N PRO A 138 11.79 17.50 1.93
CA PRO A 138 12.82 18.28 1.25
C PRO A 138 13.49 19.36 2.11
N ASP A 139 12.80 19.87 3.13
CA ASP A 139 13.34 20.85 4.10
C ASP A 139 14.26 20.24 5.18
N GLY A 140 14.40 18.91 5.24
CA GLY A 140 15.20 18.20 6.23
C GLY A 140 14.52 17.98 7.58
N ASN A 141 13.23 18.31 7.71
CA ASN A 141 12.45 18.07 8.94
C ASN A 141 11.75 16.71 8.93
N GLY A 142 12.06 15.85 7.96
CA GLY A 142 11.53 14.50 7.82
C GLY A 142 12.28 13.47 8.67
N TYR A 143 11.99 12.19 8.44
CA TYR A 143 12.61 11.08 9.13
C TYR A 143 12.72 9.85 8.21
N PRO A 144 13.61 8.88 8.50
CA PRO A 144 14.45 8.73 9.71
C PRO A 144 15.84 9.38 9.64
N LYS A 145 16.29 9.88 8.50
CA LYS A 145 17.65 10.38 8.27
C LYS A 145 17.74 11.90 8.17
N GLY A 146 16.63 12.61 7.95
CA GLY A 146 16.61 14.08 7.85
C GLY A 146 17.27 14.60 6.58
N LEU A 147 17.08 13.87 5.47
CA LEU A 147 17.67 14.19 4.17
C LEU A 147 17.01 15.44 3.57
N ARG A 148 17.72 16.15 2.68
CA ARG A 148 17.22 17.39 2.06
C ARG A 148 17.12 17.29 0.55
N GLY A 149 16.07 17.88 0.00
CA GLY A 149 15.85 18.02 -1.44
C GLY A 149 16.17 16.76 -2.24
N ARG A 150 17.22 16.82 -3.06
CA ARG A 150 17.62 15.75 -3.99
C ARG A 150 18.41 14.60 -3.35
N GLU A 151 18.76 14.70 -2.07
CA GLU A 151 19.30 13.55 -1.32
C GLU A 151 18.23 12.46 -1.14
N ILE A 152 16.94 12.85 -1.22
CA ILE A 152 15.80 11.93 -1.16
C ILE A 152 15.55 11.37 -2.58
N PRO A 153 15.62 10.04 -2.78
CA PRO A 153 15.36 9.44 -4.10
C PRO A 153 13.96 9.77 -4.63
N ASP A 154 13.81 9.88 -5.96
CA ASP A 154 12.53 10.24 -6.61
C ASP A 154 11.37 9.35 -6.15
N ILE A 155 11.58 8.03 -6.11
CA ILE A 155 10.58 7.08 -5.64
C ILE A 155 10.04 7.41 -4.23
N ALA A 156 10.90 7.83 -3.31
CA ALA A 156 10.48 8.19 -1.95
C ALA A 156 9.73 9.52 -1.93
N ARG A 157 10.16 10.50 -2.74
CA ARG A 157 9.50 11.80 -2.86
C ARG A 157 8.10 11.69 -3.47
N VAL A 158 7.92 10.87 -4.49
CA VAL A 158 6.60 10.60 -5.10
C VAL A 158 5.68 9.92 -4.10
N VAL A 159 6.17 8.83 -3.48
CA VAL A 159 5.37 8.04 -2.54
C VAL A 159 4.98 8.86 -1.32
N GLY A 160 5.87 9.71 -0.78
CA GLY A 160 5.54 10.59 0.34
C GLY A 160 4.44 11.60 0.03
N VAL A 161 4.37 12.12 -1.21
CA VAL A 161 3.27 12.99 -1.66
C VAL A 161 1.97 12.18 -1.81
N ALA A 162 2.04 11.01 -2.45
CA ALA A 162 0.89 10.12 -2.66
C ALA A 162 0.28 9.61 -1.35
N ASP A 163 1.11 9.18 -0.39
CA ASP A 163 0.71 8.74 0.95
C ASP A 163 0.02 9.87 1.72
N ALA A 164 0.63 11.07 1.76
CA ALA A 164 0.04 12.21 2.43
C ALA A 164 -1.30 12.61 1.80
N PHE A 165 -1.41 12.60 0.46
CA PHE A 165 -2.64 12.89 -0.24
C PHE A 165 -3.74 11.87 0.10
N ASP A 166 -3.43 10.56 0.03
CA ASP A 166 -4.37 9.50 0.41
C ASP A 166 -4.82 9.64 1.88
N ALA A 167 -3.89 9.93 2.77
CA ALA A 167 -4.19 10.11 4.18
C ALA A 167 -5.13 11.29 4.42
N MET A 168 -5.00 12.38 3.65
CA MET A 168 -5.89 13.54 3.73
C MET A 168 -7.29 13.26 3.18
N THR A 169 -7.41 12.48 2.11
CA THR A 169 -8.68 12.20 1.42
C THR A 169 -9.38 10.93 1.88
N SER A 170 -8.77 10.18 2.80
CA SER A 170 -9.34 8.97 3.42
C SER A 170 -9.84 9.22 4.84
N ALA A 171 -10.86 8.46 5.25
CA ALA A 171 -11.33 8.47 6.62
C ALA A 171 -10.24 7.96 7.60
N ARG A 172 -10.22 8.53 8.80
CA ARG A 172 -9.33 8.17 9.91
C ARG A 172 -10.14 8.20 11.22
N PRO A 173 -9.75 7.47 12.28
CA PRO A 173 -10.54 7.36 13.51
C PRO A 173 -10.95 8.71 14.14
N TYR A 174 -10.11 9.73 13.96
CA TYR A 174 -10.27 11.06 14.56
C TYR A 174 -10.48 12.18 13.53
N ARG A 175 -10.63 11.84 12.24
CA ARG A 175 -10.72 12.85 11.17
C ARG A 175 -11.53 12.37 9.97
N GLN A 176 -12.47 13.21 9.56
CA GLN A 176 -13.22 13.05 8.31
C GLN A 176 -12.32 13.32 7.09
N PRO A 177 -12.54 12.63 5.95
CA PRO A 177 -11.77 12.86 4.73
C PRO A 177 -11.95 14.30 4.23
N MET A 178 -10.86 14.90 3.75
CA MET A 178 -10.91 16.17 3.02
C MET A 178 -11.42 15.95 1.60
N SER A 179 -12.05 16.96 1.01
CA SER A 179 -12.26 16.97 -0.44
C SER A 179 -10.93 16.97 -1.18
N ILE A 180 -10.90 16.46 -2.41
CA ILE A 180 -9.73 16.49 -3.28
C ILE A 180 -9.16 17.92 -3.36
N ASP A 181 -10.01 18.92 -3.63
CA ASP A 181 -9.59 20.31 -3.73
C ASP A 181 -8.89 20.81 -2.47
N ARG A 182 -9.44 20.47 -1.30
CA ARG A 182 -8.84 20.89 -0.05
C ARG A 182 -7.51 20.17 0.21
N ALA A 183 -7.40 18.89 -0.13
CA ALA A 183 -6.16 18.15 -0.01
C ALA A 183 -5.08 18.71 -0.96
N LEU A 184 -5.45 19.07 -2.19
CA LEU A 184 -4.55 19.71 -3.16
C LEU A 184 -4.07 21.08 -2.67
N ASP A 185 -4.94 21.89 -2.05
CA ASP A 185 -4.53 23.16 -1.42
C ASP A 185 -3.46 22.94 -0.33
N VAL A 186 -3.61 21.89 0.48
CA VAL A 186 -2.64 21.54 1.53
C VAL A 186 -1.31 21.07 0.91
N VAL A 187 -1.35 20.24 -0.14
CA VAL A 187 -0.14 19.84 -0.87
C VAL A 187 0.56 21.06 -1.45
N MET A 188 -0.19 21.98 -2.07
CA MET A 188 0.36 23.20 -2.65
C MET A 188 0.96 24.12 -1.58
N ALA A 189 0.32 24.24 -0.41
CA ALA A 189 0.84 25.01 0.71
C ALA A 189 2.14 24.42 1.30
N GLY A 190 2.28 23.08 1.27
CA GLY A 190 3.48 22.36 1.71
C GLY A 190 4.57 22.23 0.65
N ARG A 191 4.37 22.78 -0.56
CA ARG A 191 5.29 22.69 -1.69
C ARG A 191 6.67 23.26 -1.33
N GLY A 192 7.72 22.47 -1.57
CA GLY A 192 9.12 22.85 -1.30
C GLY A 192 9.52 22.77 0.17
N THR A 193 8.60 22.44 1.08
CA THR A 193 8.88 22.23 2.50
C THR A 193 8.61 20.78 2.89
N GLN A 194 7.36 20.44 3.19
CA GLN A 194 6.93 19.08 3.46
C GLN A 194 6.97 18.22 2.20
N PHE A 195 6.59 18.78 1.05
CA PHE A 195 6.47 18.05 -0.21
C PHE A 195 7.51 18.52 -1.21
N ASP A 196 8.05 17.58 -2.01
CA ASP A 196 8.93 17.95 -3.11
C ASP A 196 8.19 18.83 -4.11
N ALA A 197 8.85 19.91 -4.55
CA ALA A 197 8.21 20.90 -5.40
C ALA A 197 7.74 20.33 -6.74
N ARG A 198 8.53 19.46 -7.38
CA ARG A 198 8.16 18.83 -8.66
C ARG A 198 6.93 17.94 -8.46
N TRP A 199 6.94 17.11 -7.42
CA TRP A 199 5.88 16.13 -7.22
C TRP A 199 4.58 16.75 -6.70
N ALA A 200 4.67 17.80 -5.88
CA ALA A 200 3.51 18.62 -5.52
C ALA A 200 2.88 19.26 -6.78
N ASP A 201 3.70 19.86 -7.65
CA ASP A 201 3.22 20.46 -8.91
C ASP A 201 2.58 19.42 -9.82
N VAL A 202 3.17 18.23 -9.95
CA VAL A 202 2.62 17.14 -10.77
C VAL A 202 1.24 16.73 -10.27
N LEU A 203 1.06 16.53 -8.96
CA LEU A 203 -0.22 16.13 -8.39
C LEU A 203 -1.29 17.23 -8.57
N VAL A 204 -0.94 18.50 -8.32
CA VAL A 204 -1.87 19.63 -8.41
C VAL A 204 -2.27 19.94 -9.85
N ASN A 205 -1.37 19.74 -10.81
CA ASN A 205 -1.62 20.00 -12.23
C ASN A 205 -2.15 18.78 -13.00
N LEU A 206 -2.58 17.71 -12.31
CA LEU A 206 -3.30 16.63 -12.98
C LEU A 206 -4.51 17.21 -13.71
N VAL A 207 -4.55 16.97 -15.02
CA VAL A 207 -5.43 17.69 -15.96
C VAL A 207 -6.90 17.33 -15.74
N ASP A 208 -7.17 16.09 -15.32
CA ASP A 208 -8.51 15.60 -15.06
C ASP A 208 -8.64 15.13 -13.60
N LYS A 209 -9.59 15.72 -12.87
CA LYS A 209 -9.91 15.27 -11.50
C LYS A 209 -10.53 13.87 -11.51
N ALA A 210 -11.15 13.44 -12.61
CA ALA A 210 -11.65 12.09 -12.76
C ALA A 210 -10.53 11.03 -12.60
N ASP A 211 -9.28 11.39 -12.92
CA ASP A 211 -8.12 10.53 -12.71
C ASP A 211 -7.80 10.33 -11.22
N LEU A 212 -8.26 11.22 -10.34
CA LEU A 212 -8.11 11.08 -8.90
C LEU A 212 -9.35 10.44 -8.26
N GLU A 213 -10.55 10.74 -8.78
CA GLU A 213 -11.83 10.29 -8.21
C GLU A 213 -12.04 8.77 -8.31
N HIS A 214 -11.55 8.12 -9.37
CA HIS A 214 -11.64 6.65 -9.49
C HIS A 214 -10.68 5.91 -8.55
N ILE A 215 -9.67 6.59 -8.01
CA ILE A 215 -8.75 6.05 -7.00
C ILE A 215 -9.26 6.42 -5.59
N GLN A 216 -9.69 7.67 -5.43
CA GLN A 216 -10.13 8.21 -4.14
C GLN A 216 -11.34 7.46 -3.65
N GLY A 217 -11.30 7.02 -2.39
CA GLY A 217 -12.41 6.27 -1.81
C GLY A 217 -12.63 4.90 -2.45
N HIS A 218 -11.62 4.31 -3.09
CA HIS A 218 -11.67 2.94 -3.62
C HIS A 218 -10.64 2.03 -2.95
N SER A 219 -10.91 0.73 -2.88
CA SER A 219 -9.93 -0.27 -2.43
C SER A 219 -9.28 -1.06 -3.56
N ASP A 220 -9.87 -0.96 -4.75
CA ASP A 220 -9.43 -1.59 -5.99
C ASP A 220 -10.16 -0.91 -7.16
N GLU A 221 -9.78 -1.23 -8.39
CA GLU A 221 -10.37 -0.74 -9.63
C GLU A 221 -11.90 -0.99 -9.63
N GLY A 222 -12.68 0.09 -9.57
CA GLY A 222 -14.14 0.04 -9.55
C GLY A 222 -14.76 -0.54 -8.27
N ILE A 223 -14.02 -0.66 -7.17
CA ILE A 223 -14.52 -1.12 -5.88
C ILE A 223 -14.47 0.04 -4.86
N PRO A 224 -15.58 0.75 -4.60
CA PRO A 224 -15.62 1.87 -3.66
C PRO A 224 -15.58 1.35 -2.22
N LEU A 225 -14.86 2.07 -1.36
CA LEU A 225 -14.79 1.85 0.07
C LEU A 225 -16.18 1.94 0.68
N GLN A 226 -16.38 1.12 1.70
CA GLN A 226 -17.59 1.14 2.51
C GLN A 226 -17.17 1.44 3.94
N GLU A 227 -17.89 2.30 4.64
CA GLU A 227 -17.65 2.54 6.07
C GLU A 227 -18.61 1.69 6.90
N CYS A 228 -18.12 1.16 8.01
CA CYS A 228 -18.96 0.42 8.94
C CYS A 228 -19.93 1.40 9.63
N PRO A 229 -21.24 1.34 9.36
CA PRO A 229 -22.20 2.28 9.94
C PRO A 229 -22.33 2.13 11.47
N MET A 230 -21.79 1.05 12.03
CA MET A 230 -21.84 0.76 13.47
C MET A 230 -20.67 1.34 14.26
N CYS A 231 -19.49 1.51 13.64
CA CYS A 231 -18.30 1.94 14.39
C CYS A 231 -17.32 2.82 13.62
N GLY A 232 -17.48 3.01 12.30
CA GLY A 232 -16.65 3.89 11.47
C GLY A 232 -15.62 3.22 10.54
N PRO A 233 -14.83 2.21 10.98
CA PRO A 233 -13.80 1.58 10.16
C PRO A 233 -14.23 1.10 8.77
N THR A 234 -13.24 0.99 7.89
CA THR A 234 -13.41 0.54 6.52
C THR A 234 -13.87 -0.92 6.47
N LEU A 235 -14.93 -1.17 5.72
CA LEU A 235 -15.40 -2.49 5.30
C LEU A 235 -14.77 -2.79 3.93
N VAL A 236 -13.89 -3.78 3.90
CA VAL A 236 -13.21 -4.19 2.67
C VAL A 236 -14.13 -5.10 1.88
N VAL A 237 -14.62 -4.61 0.74
CA VAL A 237 -15.28 -5.43 -0.29
C VAL A 237 -14.22 -5.82 -1.31
N MET A 238 -14.16 -7.10 -1.66
CA MET A 238 -13.24 -7.59 -2.70
C MET A 238 -13.99 -7.94 -3.97
N ARG A 239 -13.28 -8.04 -5.10
CA ARG A 239 -13.87 -8.32 -6.42
C ARG A 239 -14.70 -9.61 -6.46
N HIS A 240 -14.29 -10.63 -5.71
CA HIS A 240 -14.96 -11.93 -5.71
C HIS A 240 -16.31 -11.92 -4.96
N HIS A 241 -16.54 -10.96 -4.05
CA HIS A 241 -17.78 -10.85 -3.30
C HIS A 241 -18.94 -10.49 -4.22
N ARG A 242 -19.99 -11.30 -4.19
CA ARG A 242 -21.23 -11.15 -4.96
C ARG A 242 -22.32 -10.53 -4.10
N SER A 243 -23.44 -10.16 -4.74
CA SER A 243 -24.61 -9.68 -3.99
C SER A 243 -25.11 -10.79 -3.05
N ALA A 244 -25.44 -10.43 -1.82
CA ALA A 244 -25.77 -11.30 -0.69
C ALA A 244 -24.61 -12.11 -0.09
N ASP A 245 -23.36 -11.92 -0.52
CA ASP A 245 -22.22 -12.48 0.20
C ASP A 245 -22.00 -11.72 1.52
N PRO A 246 -21.68 -12.42 2.63
CA PRO A 246 -21.40 -11.78 3.90
C PRO A 246 -19.98 -11.23 3.96
N ILE A 247 -19.83 -10.04 4.53
CA ILE A 247 -18.54 -9.46 4.94
C ILE A 247 -18.61 -9.03 6.40
N TYR A 248 -17.46 -8.82 7.03
CA TYR A 248 -17.39 -8.55 8.46
C TYR A 248 -16.53 -7.33 8.78
N CYS A 249 -16.99 -6.50 9.72
CA CYS A 249 -16.18 -5.43 10.27
C CYS A 249 -15.09 -6.00 11.18
N ARG A 250 -13.82 -5.70 10.90
CA ARG A 250 -12.68 -6.15 11.72
C ARG A 250 -12.56 -5.46 13.08
N SER A 251 -13.36 -4.43 13.33
CA SER A 251 -13.38 -3.71 14.60
C SER A 251 -14.52 -4.15 15.51
N CYS A 252 -15.76 -4.18 15.02
CA CYS A 252 -16.93 -4.50 15.84
C CYS A 252 -17.50 -5.91 15.61
N SER A 253 -16.91 -6.69 14.70
CA SER A 253 -17.34 -8.02 14.28
C SER A 253 -18.74 -8.08 13.66
N GLY A 254 -19.35 -6.94 13.34
CA GLY A 254 -20.67 -6.88 12.70
C GLY A 254 -20.64 -7.53 11.32
N GLU A 255 -21.68 -8.30 11.01
CA GLU A 255 -21.90 -8.91 9.70
C GLU A 255 -22.73 -7.98 8.80
N PHE A 256 -22.33 -7.90 7.53
CA PHE A 256 -22.99 -7.11 6.50
C PHE A 256 -23.16 -7.96 5.24
N LEU A 257 -24.21 -7.70 4.46
CA LEU A 257 -24.36 -8.28 3.13
C LEU A 257 -23.93 -7.26 2.08
N VAL A 258 -23.17 -7.72 1.10
CA VAL A 258 -22.84 -6.93 -0.08
C VAL A 258 -24.08 -6.81 -0.97
N LEU A 259 -24.38 -5.62 -1.45
CA LEU A 259 -25.38 -5.36 -2.48
C LEU A 259 -24.69 -4.81 -3.72
N ARG A 260 -24.90 -5.46 -4.86
CA ARG A 260 -24.38 -5.01 -6.16
C ARG A 260 -25.54 -4.74 -7.11
N GLU A 261 -25.80 -3.48 -7.42
CA GLU A 261 -26.88 -3.06 -8.31
C GLU A 261 -26.39 -1.99 -9.29
N ASN A 262 -26.60 -2.19 -10.59
CA ASN A 262 -26.27 -1.22 -11.65
C ASN A 262 -24.83 -0.64 -11.57
N GLY A 263 -23.85 -1.46 -11.18
CA GLY A 263 -22.46 -1.04 -11.01
C GLY A 263 -22.14 -0.34 -9.68
N SER A 264 -23.14 -0.08 -8.84
CA SER A 264 -22.93 0.38 -7.47
C SER A 264 -22.70 -0.77 -6.50
N ILE A 265 -21.90 -0.52 -5.47
CA ILE A 265 -21.61 -1.46 -4.38
C ILE A 265 -22.01 -0.79 -3.07
N GLN A 266 -22.83 -1.48 -2.29
CA GLN A 266 -23.26 -1.06 -0.96
C GLN A 266 -23.18 -2.24 0.02
N VAL A 267 -23.24 -1.94 1.31
CA VAL A 267 -23.24 -2.94 2.37
C VAL A 267 -24.39 -2.68 3.33
N VAL A 268 -25.11 -3.73 3.70
CA VAL A 268 -26.29 -3.63 4.58
C VAL A 268 -26.08 -4.46 5.84
N PRO A 269 -26.28 -3.89 7.04
CA PRO A 269 -26.12 -4.63 8.30
C PRO A 269 -27.16 -5.74 8.42
N THR A 270 -26.73 -6.92 8.88
CA THR A 270 -27.65 -8.05 9.14
C THR A 270 -28.17 -8.09 10.58
N GLY A 271 -27.48 -7.39 11.49
CA GLY A 271 -27.69 -7.49 12.93
C GLY A 271 -26.94 -8.66 13.58
N ASN A 272 -26.29 -9.52 12.79
CA ASN A 272 -25.47 -10.62 13.29
C ASN A 272 -24.02 -10.18 13.53
N ARG A 273 -23.24 -11.09 14.13
CA ARG A 273 -21.79 -10.96 14.29
C ARG A 273 -21.07 -12.18 13.73
N GLY A 274 -19.87 -11.97 13.19
CA GLY A 274 -18.97 -13.03 12.78
C GLY A 274 -18.44 -13.82 13.98
N ASP A 275 -18.27 -15.13 13.79
CA ASP A 275 -17.50 -15.98 14.69
C ASP A 275 -16.00 -15.91 14.39
N ALA A 276 -15.18 -16.65 15.12
CA ALA A 276 -13.73 -16.63 14.95
C ALA A 276 -13.29 -16.96 13.51
N ASN A 277 -13.90 -17.98 12.88
CA ASN A 277 -13.54 -18.42 11.54
C ASN A 277 -13.91 -17.35 10.50
N LYS A 278 -15.08 -16.72 10.66
CA LYS A 278 -15.57 -15.66 9.77
C LYS A 278 -14.77 -14.36 9.86
N LEU A 279 -14.08 -14.13 10.98
CA LEU A 279 -13.28 -12.92 11.22
C LEU A 279 -11.82 -13.08 10.82
N GLU A 280 -11.42 -14.27 10.34
CA GLU A 280 -10.06 -14.48 9.83
C GLU A 280 -9.80 -13.55 8.62
N PRO A 281 -8.67 -12.81 8.60
CA PRO A 281 -8.35 -11.95 7.48
C PRO A 281 -7.97 -12.78 6.25
N GLU A 282 -8.72 -12.59 5.17
CA GLU A 282 -8.42 -13.18 3.86
C GLU A 282 -7.75 -12.15 2.95
N ALA A 283 -6.60 -12.49 2.36
CA ALA A 283 -5.88 -11.60 1.45
C ALA A 283 -6.63 -11.39 0.14
N ASP A 284 -6.54 -10.19 -0.44
CA ASP A 284 -7.09 -9.92 -1.77
C ASP A 284 -6.15 -10.48 -2.85
N GLU A 285 -6.22 -11.80 -3.06
CA GLU A 285 -5.38 -12.52 -4.01
C GLU A 285 -5.56 -12.00 -5.45
N ALA A 286 -6.77 -11.59 -5.81
CA ALA A 286 -7.07 -11.08 -7.15
C ALA A 286 -6.32 -9.75 -7.40
N LEU A 287 -6.38 -8.83 -6.44
CA LEU A 287 -5.63 -7.58 -6.49
C LEU A 287 -4.12 -7.84 -6.56
N ILE A 288 -3.60 -8.73 -5.71
CA ILE A 288 -2.17 -9.05 -5.66
C ILE A 288 -1.70 -9.62 -7.00
N VAL A 289 -2.44 -10.57 -7.58
CA VAL A 289 -2.11 -11.17 -8.88
C VAL A 289 -2.03 -10.11 -9.99
N ASP A 290 -2.93 -9.14 -10.00
CA ASP A 290 -2.91 -8.07 -10.99
C ASP A 290 -1.70 -7.14 -10.81
N VAL A 291 -1.38 -6.74 -9.57
CA VAL A 291 -0.18 -5.94 -9.27
C VAL A 291 1.09 -6.68 -9.68
N VAL A 292 1.18 -7.99 -9.41
CA VAL A 292 2.32 -8.83 -9.85
C VAL A 292 2.44 -8.81 -11.37
N ARG A 293 1.35 -9.10 -12.09
CA ARG A 293 1.35 -9.16 -13.56
C ARG A 293 1.71 -7.82 -14.19
N GLU A 294 1.19 -6.72 -13.66
CA GLU A 294 1.52 -5.37 -14.11
C GLU A 294 3.00 -5.06 -13.88
N THR A 295 3.53 -5.39 -12.71
CA THR A 295 4.93 -5.17 -12.35
C THR A 295 5.87 -5.97 -13.25
N VAL A 296 5.61 -7.28 -13.41
CA VAL A 296 6.42 -8.20 -14.23
C VAL A 296 6.43 -7.78 -15.70
N ARG A 297 5.31 -7.26 -16.21
CA ARG A 297 5.22 -6.78 -17.60
C ARG A 297 6.18 -5.61 -17.87
N ASN A 298 6.43 -4.78 -16.87
CA ASN A 298 7.12 -3.50 -17.02
C ASN A 298 8.57 -3.50 -16.48
N LEU A 299 8.94 -4.47 -15.63
CA LEU A 299 10.31 -4.62 -15.15
C LEU A 299 11.14 -5.49 -16.11
N SER A 300 12.02 -4.85 -16.88
CA SER A 300 12.82 -5.46 -17.94
C SER A 300 13.70 -6.64 -17.47
N PHE A 301 14.31 -6.58 -16.29
CA PHE A 301 15.19 -7.63 -15.75
C PHE A 301 14.44 -8.91 -15.32
N ILE A 302 13.12 -8.83 -15.15
CA ILE A 302 12.28 -10.01 -14.86
C ILE A 302 12.03 -10.81 -16.14
N ARG A 303 12.05 -10.14 -17.30
CA ARG A 303 11.78 -10.73 -18.63
C ARG A 303 13.03 -11.27 -19.32
N ALA A 304 14.21 -10.90 -18.83
CA ALA A 304 15.53 -11.26 -19.40
C ALA A 304 16.06 -12.57 -18.82
#